data_AF-A0A945F086-F1
#
_entry.id   AF-A0A945F086-F1
#
_cell.length_a   1.000
_cell.length_b   1.000
_cell.length_c   1.000
_cell.angle_alpha   90.00
_cell.angle_beta   90.00
_cell.angle_gamma   90.00
#
_symmetry.space_group_name_H-M   'P 1'
#
loop_
_entity.id
_entity.type
_entity.pdbx_description
1 polymer ?
#
loop_
_entity_poly.entity_id
_entity_poly.type
_entity_poly.pdbx_seq_one_letter_code
_entity_poly.pdbx_strand_id
1 'polypeptide(L)'
;MDNAKSKAFIVETKNNITQIKLFKEKYKFLPGDLPFAQKFFNNVQNGNGNELVEDHKETFFAWQHLSVAKLINSNFTNFNLTYAKIYANMQYSNNSLCGYQIIADSKLNNIFYNLDEKSNFLRIALDKGFGNLTKSCLSSAESHRIDVKLDDGLPVSGNILADNGYNKNGCICILTLDYAYCKDTTDKKCILQYNIK
;
A
#
# COMPACT_ATOMS: atom_id res chain seq x y z
N MET A 1 10.80 -15.39 -3.07
CA MET A 1 9.80 -15.97 -2.15
C MET A 1 9.37 -17.30 -2.72
N ASP A 2 9.22 -18.35 -1.90
CA ASP A 2 8.70 -19.63 -2.39
C ASP A 2 7.20 -19.53 -2.76
N ASN A 3 6.66 -20.56 -3.44
CA ASN A 3 5.29 -20.55 -3.93
C ASN A 3 4.24 -20.48 -2.80
N ALA A 4 4.49 -21.15 -1.66
CA ALA A 4 3.56 -21.16 -0.55
C ALA A 4 3.48 -19.78 0.12
N LYS A 5 4.63 -19.15 0.41
CA LYS A 5 4.71 -17.79 0.94
C LYS A 5 4.12 -16.77 -0.03
N SER A 6 4.34 -16.94 -1.34
CA SER A 6 3.74 -16.06 -2.35
C SER A 6 2.22 -16.11 -2.34
N LYS A 7 1.63 -17.31 -2.23
CA LYS A 7 0.17 -17.46 -2.12
C LYS A 7 -0.36 -16.84 -0.83
N ALA A 8 0.31 -17.09 0.30
CA ALA A 8 -0.08 -16.52 1.59
C ALA A 8 -0.02 -14.98 1.56
N PHE A 9 1.02 -14.41 0.94
CA PHE A 9 1.16 -12.96 0.76
C PHE A 9 0.05 -12.35 -0.11
N ILE A 10 -0.36 -13.05 -1.18
CA ILE A 10 -1.48 -12.62 -2.04
C ILE A 10 -2.79 -12.64 -1.24
N VAL A 11 -3.03 -13.69 -0.45
CA VAL A 11 -4.22 -13.80 0.42
C VAL A 11 -4.25 -12.66 1.44
N GLU A 12 -3.11 -12.38 2.09
CA GLU A 12 -2.97 -11.29 3.06
C GLU A 12 -3.25 -9.92 2.43
N THR A 13 -2.67 -9.67 1.25
CA THR A 13 -2.91 -8.44 0.49
C THR A 13 -4.39 -8.29 0.12
N LYS A 14 -5.03 -9.35 -0.38
CA LYS A 14 -6.46 -9.37 -0.70
C LYS A 14 -7.31 -9.13 0.55
N ASN A 15 -6.93 -9.69 1.69
CA ASN A 15 -7.61 -9.45 2.95
C ASN A 15 -7.54 -7.97 3.33
N ASN A 16 -6.35 -7.34 3.30
CA ASN A 16 -6.23 -5.89 3.59
C ASN A 16 -7.11 -5.04 2.67
N ILE A 17 -7.13 -5.32 1.36
CA ILE A 17 -8.02 -4.64 0.40
C ILE A 17 -9.49 -4.80 0.80
N THR A 18 -9.89 -6.03 1.16
CA THR A 18 -11.27 -6.34 1.58
C THR A 18 -11.66 -5.55 2.84
N GLN A 19 -10.78 -5.49 3.83
CA GLN A 19 -11.04 -4.75 5.07
C GLN A 19 -11.16 -3.24 4.85
N ILE A 20 -10.36 -2.67 3.95
CA ILE A 20 -10.47 -1.26 3.55
C ILE A 20 -11.84 -1.00 2.91
N LYS A 21 -12.27 -1.87 1.98
CA LYS A 21 -13.57 -1.76 1.32
C LYS A 21 -14.73 -1.88 2.30
N LEU A 22 -14.68 -2.86 3.21
CA LEU A 22 -15.70 -3.04 4.26
C LEU A 22 -15.78 -1.82 5.19
N PHE A 23 -14.64 -1.20 5.54
CA PHE A 23 -14.63 0.04 6.30
C PHE A 23 -15.35 1.16 5.54
N LYS A 24 -14.99 1.37 4.27
CA LYS A 24 -15.63 2.38 3.41
C LYS A 24 -17.13 2.14 3.24
N GLU A 25 -17.55 0.89 3.06
CA GLU A 25 -18.96 0.54 2.93
C GLU A 25 -19.75 0.86 4.21
N LYS A 26 -19.18 0.56 5.38
CA LYS A 26 -19.81 0.75 6.69
C LYS A 26 -19.86 2.21 7.11
N TYR A 27 -18.76 2.95 6.95
CA TYR A 27 -18.61 4.31 7.47
C TYR A 27 -18.77 5.39 6.40
N LYS A 28 -18.83 5.02 5.11
CA LYS A 28 -18.91 5.93 3.94
C LYS A 28 -17.67 6.79 3.69
N PHE A 29 -16.61 6.59 4.46
CA PHE A 29 -15.31 7.25 4.31
C PHE A 29 -14.20 6.20 4.29
N LEU A 30 -13.07 6.52 3.66
CA LEU A 30 -11.88 5.67 3.75
C LEU A 30 -11.35 5.63 5.18
N PRO A 31 -10.71 4.52 5.60
CA PRO A 31 -9.96 4.54 6.84
C PRO A 31 -8.86 5.59 6.72
N GLY A 32 -8.82 6.49 7.70
CA GLY A 32 -7.86 7.59 7.78
C GLY A 32 -8.50 8.94 7.49
N ASP A 33 -9.48 8.94 6.58
CA ASP A 33 -10.21 10.10 6.09
C ASP A 33 -11.57 10.31 6.80
N LEU A 34 -11.94 9.49 7.79
CA LEU A 34 -13.22 9.59 8.48
C LEU A 34 -13.30 10.88 9.37
N PRO A 35 -14.13 11.90 9.04
CA PRO A 35 -14.06 13.20 9.71
C PRO A 35 -14.66 13.24 11.13
N PHE A 36 -15.36 12.18 11.53
CA PHE A 36 -16.01 12.06 12.84
C PHE A 36 -15.75 10.70 13.48
N ALA A 37 -14.55 10.16 13.32
CA ALA A 37 -14.11 8.89 13.89
C ALA A 37 -14.36 8.80 15.41
N GLN A 38 -14.15 9.91 16.14
CA GLN A 38 -14.38 10.00 17.58
C GLN A 38 -15.84 9.79 18.01
N LYS A 39 -16.81 9.91 17.10
CA LYS A 39 -18.22 9.58 17.37
C LYS A 39 -18.47 8.07 17.42
N PHE A 40 -17.60 7.28 16.79
CA PHE A 40 -17.73 5.83 16.71
C PHE A 40 -16.75 5.09 17.61
N PHE A 41 -15.58 5.69 17.87
CA PHE A 41 -14.48 5.04 18.56
C PHE A 41 -13.85 5.95 19.60
N ASN A 42 -13.45 5.36 20.72
CA ASN A 42 -12.73 6.07 21.76
C ASN A 42 -11.24 6.19 21.40
N ASN A 43 -10.61 7.31 21.77
CA ASN A 43 -9.17 7.55 21.63
C ASN A 43 -8.61 7.44 20.19
N VAL A 44 -9.44 7.75 19.19
CA VAL A 44 -9.00 7.91 17.80
C VAL A 44 -8.95 9.37 17.39
N GLN A 45 -8.24 9.66 16.32
CA GLN A 45 -8.21 10.98 15.69
C GLN A 45 -9.14 11.00 14.47
N ASN A 46 -9.65 12.17 14.11
CA ASN A 46 -10.48 12.32 12.92
C ASN A 46 -9.58 12.56 11.69
N GLY A 47 -10.01 12.05 10.54
CA GLY A 47 -9.54 12.51 9.24
C GLY A 47 -10.16 13.85 8.86
N ASN A 48 -9.87 14.32 7.65
CA ASN A 48 -10.41 15.58 7.16
C ASN A 48 -11.72 15.42 6.34
N GLY A 49 -12.03 14.23 5.82
CA GLY A 49 -13.24 13.95 5.07
C GLY A 49 -13.22 14.44 3.62
N ASN A 50 -12.03 14.58 3.03
CA ASN A 50 -11.85 15.09 1.66
C ASN A 50 -11.72 13.98 0.61
N GLU A 51 -12.03 12.74 0.97
CA GLU A 51 -11.97 11.54 0.13
C GLU A 51 -10.54 11.09 -0.22
N LEU A 52 -9.50 11.71 0.35
CA LEU A 52 -8.10 11.40 0.10
C LEU A 52 -7.33 11.17 1.40
N VAL A 53 -6.58 10.06 1.49
CA VAL A 53 -5.68 9.79 2.62
C VAL A 53 -4.32 10.45 2.36
N GLU A 54 -4.25 11.78 2.36
CA GLU A 54 -3.10 12.53 1.84
C GLU A 54 -2.13 13.08 2.89
N ASP A 55 -2.55 13.23 4.15
CA ASP A 55 -1.63 13.56 5.24
C ASP A 55 -0.94 12.29 5.78
N HIS A 56 0.31 12.43 6.22
CA HIS A 56 1.02 11.41 6.99
C HIS A 56 0.20 10.96 8.20
N LYS A 57 -0.53 11.88 8.85
CA LYS A 57 -1.40 11.54 9.97
C LYS A 57 -2.54 10.61 9.55
N GLU A 58 -3.25 10.94 8.47
CA GLU A 58 -4.37 10.13 7.96
C GLU A 58 -3.92 8.74 7.53
N THR A 59 -2.73 8.66 6.92
CA THR A 59 -2.07 7.39 6.60
C THR A 59 -1.96 6.50 7.86
N PHE A 60 -1.60 7.08 9.01
CA PHE A 60 -1.46 6.33 10.26
C PHE A 60 -2.81 6.04 10.92
N PHE A 61 -3.72 7.01 10.87
CA PHE A 61 -5.09 6.85 11.34
C PHE A 61 -5.82 5.77 10.56
N ALA A 62 -5.48 5.52 9.29
CA ALA A 62 -6.09 4.47 8.49
C ALA A 62 -5.96 3.10 9.15
N TRP A 63 -4.76 2.75 9.60
CA TRP A 63 -4.54 1.49 10.31
C TRP A 63 -5.16 1.49 11.71
N GLN A 64 -5.19 2.63 12.39
CA GLN A 64 -5.91 2.78 13.67
C GLN A 64 -7.42 2.51 13.49
N HIS A 65 -8.03 3.14 12.50
CA HIS A 65 -9.45 3.03 12.19
C HIS A 65 -9.85 1.60 11.87
N LEU A 66 -9.06 0.89 11.06
CA LEU A 66 -9.29 -0.53 10.77
C LEU A 66 -9.18 -1.40 12.03
N SER A 67 -8.20 -1.11 12.90
CA SER A 67 -8.00 -1.79 14.18
C SER A 67 -9.19 -1.60 15.12
N VAL A 68 -9.60 -0.36 15.40
CA VAL A 68 -10.72 -0.08 16.33
C VAL A 68 -12.08 -0.53 15.77
N ALA A 69 -12.20 -0.60 14.44
CA ALA A 69 -13.36 -1.19 13.78
C ALA A 69 -13.39 -2.73 13.83
N LYS A 70 -12.35 -3.36 14.38
CA LYS A 70 -12.17 -4.82 14.47
C LYS A 70 -12.14 -5.52 13.11
N LEU A 71 -11.66 -4.81 12.08
CA LEU A 71 -11.48 -5.37 10.73
C LEU A 71 -10.08 -6.01 10.57
N ILE A 72 -9.11 -5.61 11.40
CA ILE A 72 -7.79 -6.21 11.48
C ILE A 72 -7.42 -6.51 12.93
N ASN A 73 -6.56 -7.51 13.15
CA ASN A 73 -6.14 -7.98 14.48
C ASN A 73 -4.83 -7.32 14.96
N SER A 74 -4.52 -6.12 14.47
CA SER A 74 -3.34 -5.35 14.86
C SER A 74 -3.76 -4.19 15.75
N ASN A 75 -3.00 -3.86 16.79
CA ASN A 75 -3.28 -2.71 17.64
C ASN A 75 -2.30 -1.57 17.33
N PHE A 76 -2.82 -0.44 16.85
CA PHE A 76 -2.01 0.75 16.55
C PHE A 76 -2.33 1.85 17.56
N THR A 77 -1.31 2.25 18.32
CA THR A 77 -1.47 3.24 19.41
C THR A 77 -0.47 4.39 19.38
N ASN A 78 0.60 4.30 18.55
CA ASN A 78 1.72 5.23 18.59
C ASN A 78 1.84 6.06 17.31
N PHE A 79 1.18 7.23 17.30
CA PHE A 79 1.03 8.09 16.12
C PHE A 79 1.88 9.37 16.16
N ASN A 80 2.76 9.50 17.15
CA ASN A 80 3.68 10.65 17.26
C ASN A 80 4.85 10.59 16.28
N LEU A 81 4.91 9.56 15.43
CA LEU A 81 5.92 9.46 14.38
C LEU A 81 5.58 10.44 13.25
N THR A 82 6.61 11.04 12.67
CA THR A 82 6.49 11.90 11.49
C THR A 82 6.65 11.12 10.18
N TYR A 83 6.88 9.80 10.25
CA TYR A 83 7.17 8.94 9.11
C TYR A 83 6.61 7.53 9.26
N ALA A 84 6.42 6.85 8.13
CA ALA A 84 5.95 5.48 8.08
C ALA A 84 7.06 4.51 8.51
N LYS A 85 6.76 3.67 9.50
CA LYS A 85 7.67 2.66 10.05
C LYS A 85 6.92 1.34 10.24
N ILE A 86 7.43 0.32 9.54
CA ILE A 86 6.94 -1.05 9.65
C ILE A 86 7.13 -1.53 11.11
N TYR A 87 6.17 -2.29 11.62
CA TYR A 87 6.10 -2.77 13.01
C TYR A 87 5.84 -1.69 14.08
N ALA A 88 5.60 -0.43 13.69
CA ALA A 88 5.26 0.63 14.63
C ALA A 88 3.91 1.27 14.32
N ASN A 89 3.79 1.95 13.17
CA ASN A 89 2.58 2.68 12.75
C ASN A 89 2.05 2.24 11.38
N MET A 90 2.63 1.19 10.79
CA MET A 90 2.20 0.57 9.54
C MET A 90 1.83 -0.88 9.75
N GLN A 91 0.81 -1.35 9.04
CA GLN A 91 0.56 -2.77 8.90
C GLN A 91 1.71 -3.43 8.14
N TYR A 92 2.04 -4.67 8.50
CA TYR A 92 3.12 -5.42 7.91
C TYR A 92 2.64 -6.81 7.48
N SER A 93 3.39 -7.41 6.57
CA SER A 93 3.16 -8.75 6.08
C SER A 93 3.78 -9.78 7.01
N ASN A 94 3.05 -10.85 7.33
CA ASN A 94 3.65 -12.02 8.01
C ASN A 94 4.38 -12.95 7.04
N ASN A 95 4.17 -12.77 5.73
CA ASN A 95 4.66 -13.66 4.69
C ASN A 95 5.79 -13.04 3.85
N SER A 96 6.14 -11.78 4.11
CA SER A 96 7.22 -11.04 3.47
C SER A 96 7.73 -9.95 4.41
N LEU A 97 8.84 -9.30 4.07
CA LEU A 97 9.31 -8.13 4.83
C LEU A 97 8.54 -6.84 4.48
N CYS A 98 7.57 -6.90 3.55
CA CYS A 98 6.85 -5.73 3.07
C CYS A 98 5.92 -5.16 4.14
N GLY A 99 5.81 -3.84 4.15
CA GLY A 99 4.75 -3.10 4.83
C GLY A 99 3.62 -2.71 3.89
N TYR A 100 2.50 -2.33 4.48
CA TYR A 100 1.33 -1.78 3.80
C TYR A 100 1.13 -0.32 4.23
N GLN A 101 0.91 0.56 3.26
CA GLN A 101 0.60 1.97 3.49
C GLN A 101 -0.65 2.36 2.70
N ILE A 102 -1.63 2.97 3.35
CA ILE A 102 -2.80 3.57 2.70
C ILE A 102 -2.49 5.03 2.47
N ILE A 103 -2.49 5.49 1.22
CA ILE A 103 -2.06 6.85 0.87
C ILE A 103 -2.74 7.35 -0.40
N ALA A 104 -3.10 8.63 -0.43
CA ALA A 104 -3.43 9.36 -1.64
C ALA A 104 -2.16 9.88 -2.30
N ASP A 105 -1.95 9.50 -3.56
CA ASP A 105 -0.80 9.93 -4.34
C ASP A 105 -1.23 10.29 -5.77
N SER A 106 -0.54 11.24 -6.38
CA SER A 106 -0.66 11.57 -7.81
C SER A 106 0.54 11.08 -8.61
N LYS A 107 1.60 10.64 -7.95
CA LYS A 107 2.87 10.31 -8.60
C LYS A 107 3.45 9.03 -8.03
N LEU A 108 3.36 7.97 -8.82
CA LEU A 108 4.45 7.00 -8.82
C LEU A 108 5.73 7.70 -9.29
N ASN A 109 6.90 7.26 -8.85
CA ASN A 109 8.21 7.82 -9.25
C ASN A 109 8.53 7.57 -10.73
N ASN A 110 7.56 7.08 -11.50
CA ASN A 110 7.71 6.73 -12.89
C ASN A 110 6.97 7.71 -13.79
N ILE A 111 7.67 8.20 -14.79
CA ILE A 111 7.17 9.10 -15.85
C ILE A 111 6.00 8.51 -16.65
N PHE A 112 5.70 7.21 -16.49
CA PHE A 112 4.63 6.51 -17.21
C PHE A 112 3.25 6.71 -16.59
N TYR A 113 3.18 7.19 -15.35
CA TYR A 113 1.92 7.45 -14.68
C TYR A 113 1.60 8.93 -14.75
N ASN A 114 0.87 9.33 -15.78
CA ASN A 114 0.20 10.62 -15.79
C ASN A 114 -1.15 10.45 -15.08
N LEU A 115 -1.10 10.29 -13.75
CA LEU A 115 -2.31 10.44 -12.96
C LEU A 115 -2.52 11.95 -12.79
N ASP A 116 -3.32 12.52 -13.68
CA ASP A 116 -3.68 13.95 -13.66
C ASP A 116 -4.36 14.34 -12.32
N GLU A 117 -4.86 13.34 -11.57
CA GLU A 117 -5.50 13.51 -10.27
C GLU A 117 -4.95 12.53 -9.22
N LYS A 118 -4.94 12.95 -7.95
CA LYS A 118 -4.61 12.05 -6.83
C LYS A 118 -5.62 10.90 -6.77
N SER A 119 -5.13 9.71 -6.45
CA SER A 119 -5.96 8.55 -6.12
C SER A 119 -5.48 7.89 -4.84
N ASN A 120 -6.38 7.17 -4.17
CA ASN A 120 -6.04 6.42 -2.98
C ASN A 120 -5.49 5.05 -3.37
N PHE A 121 -4.39 4.67 -2.73
CA PHE A 121 -3.70 3.42 -2.97
C PHE A 121 -3.42 2.66 -1.66
N LEU A 122 -3.49 1.34 -1.73
CA LEU A 122 -2.77 0.46 -0.83
C LEU A 122 -1.39 0.17 -1.44
N ARG A 123 -0.36 0.82 -0.90
CA ARG A 123 1.03 0.62 -1.30
C ARG A 123 1.69 -0.50 -0.52
N ILE A 124 2.48 -1.30 -1.22
CA ILE A 124 3.27 -2.43 -0.72
C ILE A 124 4.75 -2.13 -0.93
N ALA A 125 5.47 -1.85 0.15
CA ALA A 125 6.86 -1.41 0.11
C ALA A 125 7.58 -1.60 1.47
N LEU A 126 8.91 -1.43 1.49
CA LEU A 126 9.72 -1.27 2.70
C LEU A 126 9.77 0.20 3.15
N ASP A 127 10.13 0.40 4.42
CA ASP A 127 10.43 1.73 4.93
C ASP A 127 11.69 2.32 4.28
N LYS A 128 11.67 3.64 4.07
CA LYS A 128 12.82 4.41 3.59
C LYS A 128 13.62 5.04 4.74
N GLY A 129 13.12 4.94 5.97
CA GLY A 129 13.66 5.57 7.17
C GLY A 129 13.07 6.95 7.47
N PHE A 130 12.58 7.67 6.45
CA PHE A 130 11.88 8.96 6.60
C PHE A 130 10.79 9.09 5.51
N GLY A 131 9.60 9.55 5.88
CA GLY A 131 8.45 9.72 4.98
C GLY A 131 7.68 8.42 4.67
N ASN A 132 7.28 8.25 3.40
CA ASN A 132 6.44 7.16 2.92
C ASN A 132 7.21 5.84 2.71
N LEU A 133 6.51 4.70 2.75
CA LEU A 133 7.06 3.41 2.33
C LEU A 133 7.33 3.46 0.82
N THR A 134 8.59 3.43 0.43
CA THR A 134 9.00 3.60 -0.98
C THR A 134 10.20 2.75 -1.36
N LYS A 135 10.76 1.97 -0.42
CA LYS A 135 11.87 1.06 -0.70
C LYS A 135 11.32 -0.27 -1.24
N SER A 136 12.02 -0.87 -2.18
CA SER A 136 11.56 -2.10 -2.84
C SER A 136 11.51 -3.26 -1.85
N CYS A 137 10.45 -4.07 -1.92
CA CYS A 137 10.29 -5.27 -1.09
C CYS A 137 10.03 -6.54 -1.91
N LEU A 138 9.73 -6.39 -3.20
CA LEU A 138 9.41 -7.44 -4.15
C LEU A 138 10.38 -7.43 -5.34
N SER A 139 10.66 -8.60 -5.91
CA SER A 139 11.28 -8.68 -7.23
C SER A 139 10.25 -8.53 -8.34
N SER A 140 10.68 -8.21 -9.56
CA SER A 140 9.79 -8.09 -10.71
C SER A 140 8.99 -9.38 -10.97
N ALA A 141 9.61 -10.54 -10.81
CA ALA A 141 8.94 -11.82 -10.96
C ALA A 141 7.88 -12.07 -9.87
N GLU A 142 8.11 -11.63 -8.63
CA GLU A 142 7.11 -11.71 -7.56
C GLU A 142 5.97 -10.72 -7.79
N SER A 143 6.29 -9.49 -8.17
CA SER A 143 5.29 -8.46 -8.50
C SER A 143 4.37 -8.90 -9.63
N HIS A 144 4.92 -9.38 -10.75
CA HIS A 144 4.14 -9.93 -11.85
C HIS A 144 3.24 -11.09 -11.42
N ARG A 145 3.70 -11.98 -10.53
CA ARG A 145 2.87 -13.09 -10.02
C ARG A 145 1.71 -12.61 -9.16
N ILE A 146 1.93 -11.58 -8.35
CA ILE A 146 0.89 -10.97 -7.52
C ILE A 146 -0.14 -10.29 -8.42
N ASP A 147 0.33 -9.51 -9.38
CA ASP A 147 -0.46 -8.79 -10.36
C ASP A 147 -1.36 -9.73 -11.17
N VAL A 148 -0.79 -10.75 -11.84
CA VAL A 148 -1.57 -11.77 -12.58
C VAL A 148 -2.65 -12.46 -11.72
N LYS A 149 -2.50 -12.49 -10.40
CA LYS A 149 -3.47 -13.13 -9.49
C LYS A 149 -4.53 -12.18 -8.95
N LEU A 150 -4.27 -10.88 -8.96
CA LEU A 150 -5.15 -9.88 -8.37
C LEU A 150 -5.71 -8.90 -9.40
N ASP A 151 -5.14 -8.84 -10.61
CA ASP A 151 -5.45 -7.87 -11.66
C ASP A 151 -5.11 -8.41 -13.07
N ASP A 152 -4.31 -7.73 -13.90
CA ASP A 152 -4.12 -8.04 -15.33
C ASP A 152 -2.71 -8.55 -15.69
N GLY A 153 -1.75 -8.46 -14.76
CA GLY A 153 -0.36 -8.87 -14.99
C GLY A 153 0.49 -7.85 -15.76
N LEU A 154 -0.05 -6.67 -16.03
CA LEU A 154 0.64 -5.58 -16.70
C LEU A 154 1.00 -4.49 -15.67
N PRO A 155 2.29 -4.12 -15.56
CA PRO A 155 2.75 -3.30 -14.45
C PRO A 155 2.18 -1.88 -14.43
N VAL A 156 1.61 -1.38 -15.52
CA VAL A 156 1.19 0.02 -15.66
C VAL A 156 -0.32 0.19 -15.95
N SER A 157 -1.11 -0.87 -15.84
CA SER A 157 -2.55 -0.83 -16.10
C SER A 157 -3.35 -1.51 -15.00
N GLY A 158 -4.68 -1.44 -15.12
CA GLY A 158 -5.58 -2.04 -14.15
C GLY A 158 -5.58 -1.36 -12.78
N ASN A 159 -5.86 -2.14 -11.76
CA ASN A 159 -5.89 -1.71 -10.36
C ASN A 159 -4.54 -1.87 -9.66
N ILE A 160 -3.61 -2.69 -10.17
CA ILE A 160 -2.27 -2.89 -9.61
C ILE A 160 -1.23 -2.21 -10.47
N LEU A 161 -0.64 -1.17 -9.91
CA LEU A 161 0.44 -0.46 -10.54
C LEU A 161 1.76 -0.85 -9.86
N ALA A 162 2.74 -1.23 -10.65
CA ALA A 162 4.10 -1.48 -10.18
C ALA A 162 4.96 -0.24 -10.34
N ASP A 163 5.98 -0.10 -9.51
CA ASP A 163 7.01 0.91 -9.74
C ASP A 163 8.32 0.46 -9.13
N ASN A 164 9.37 1.18 -9.48
CA ASN A 164 10.68 1.04 -8.91
C ASN A 164 10.71 1.58 -7.50
N GLY A 165 11.17 0.77 -6.55
CA GLY A 165 11.47 1.30 -5.24
C GLY A 165 12.75 2.14 -5.24
N TYR A 166 12.93 2.90 -4.16
CA TYR A 166 13.98 3.90 -4.00
C TYR A 166 15.42 3.34 -4.08
N ASN A 167 15.62 2.06 -3.76
CA ASN A 167 16.93 1.39 -3.68
C ASN A 167 17.35 0.71 -5.01
N LYS A 168 16.97 1.26 -6.17
CA LYS A 168 17.22 0.62 -7.47
C LYS A 168 18.64 0.90 -8.01
N ASN A 169 19.34 -0.16 -8.40
CA ASN A 169 20.54 -0.18 -9.26
C ASN A 169 20.36 -1.35 -10.25
N GLY A 170 20.75 -1.18 -11.52
CA GLY A 170 20.61 -2.22 -12.56
C GLY A 170 19.21 -2.31 -13.17
N CYS A 171 18.80 -3.49 -13.67
CA CYS A 171 17.46 -3.63 -14.27
C CYS A 171 16.37 -3.23 -13.25
N ILE A 172 15.47 -2.38 -13.71
CA ILE A 172 14.40 -1.75 -12.95
C ILE A 172 13.16 -2.66 -12.90
N CYS A 173 12.19 -2.39 -12.02
CA CYS A 173 10.96 -3.19 -11.89
C CYS A 173 10.20 -3.33 -13.22
N ILE A 174 10.12 -2.22 -13.96
CA ILE A 174 9.39 -2.10 -15.23
C ILE A 174 10.36 -1.73 -16.34
N LEU A 175 10.35 -2.48 -17.44
CA LEU A 175 11.06 -2.13 -18.67
C LEU A 175 10.36 -0.94 -19.34
N THR A 176 11.11 0.14 -19.54
CA THR A 176 10.59 1.42 -20.03
C THR A 176 10.08 1.40 -21.47
N LEU A 177 10.55 0.45 -22.29
CA LEU A 177 10.19 0.36 -23.71
C LEU A 177 8.95 -0.51 -23.96
N ASP A 178 8.76 -1.54 -23.13
CA ASP A 178 7.75 -2.58 -23.38
C ASP A 178 6.59 -2.53 -22.38
N TYR A 179 6.62 -1.60 -21.42
CA TYR A 179 5.64 -1.51 -20.33
C TYR A 179 5.43 -2.86 -19.62
N ALA A 180 6.52 -3.62 -19.47
CA ALA A 180 6.50 -4.99 -18.97
C ALA A 180 7.40 -5.14 -17.75
N TYR A 181 7.11 -6.12 -16.90
CA TYR A 181 7.99 -6.44 -15.77
C TYR A 181 9.37 -6.93 -16.28
N CYS A 182 10.47 -6.46 -15.67
CA CYS A 182 11.81 -6.99 -15.95
C CYS A 182 11.99 -8.36 -15.28
N LYS A 183 11.62 -9.45 -15.96
CA LYS A 183 11.59 -10.81 -15.39
C LYS A 183 12.98 -11.41 -15.10
N ASP A 184 14.05 -10.78 -15.58
CA ASP A 184 15.42 -11.31 -15.53
C ASP A 184 16.14 -11.05 -14.20
N THR A 185 15.46 -10.49 -13.20
CA THR A 185 16.05 -10.18 -11.89
C THR A 185 15.33 -10.87 -10.75
N THR A 186 16.11 -11.46 -9.85
CA THR A 186 15.65 -11.92 -8.53
C THR A 186 15.74 -10.83 -7.48
N ASP A 187 16.37 -9.70 -7.80
CA ASP A 187 16.56 -8.59 -6.90
C ASP A 187 15.25 -7.92 -6.51
N LYS A 188 15.18 -7.43 -5.27
CA LYS A 188 14.04 -6.64 -4.80
C LYS A 188 14.13 -5.23 -5.37
N LYS A 189 13.37 -4.95 -6.44
CA LYS A 189 13.35 -3.66 -7.15
C LYS A 189 11.96 -3.04 -7.25
N CYS A 190 10.93 -3.77 -6.86
CA CYS A 190 9.54 -3.37 -7.04
C CYS A 190 8.88 -2.91 -5.73
N ILE A 191 8.03 -1.90 -5.89
CA ILE A 191 6.87 -1.61 -5.03
C ILE A 191 5.61 -1.88 -5.85
N LEU A 192 4.50 -2.17 -5.17
CA LEU A 192 3.19 -2.27 -5.80
C LEU A 192 2.22 -1.27 -5.16
N GLN A 193 1.24 -0.81 -5.93
CA GLN A 193 0.13 0.02 -5.47
C GLN A 193 -1.17 -0.54 -6.00
N TYR A 194 -2.09 -0.87 -5.10
CA TYR A 194 -3.45 -1.27 -5.48
C TYR A 194 -4.38 -0.06 -5.35
N ASN A 195 -5.08 0.32 -6.41
CA ASN A 195 -6.05 1.41 -6.41
C ASN A 195 -7.28 1.02 -5.56
N ILE A 196 -7.58 1.83 -4.54
CA ILE A 196 -8.68 1.59 -3.59
C ILE A 196 -9.83 2.61 -3.74
N LYS A 197 -9.91 3.34 -4.87
CA LYS A 197 -11.09 4.14 -5.23
C LYS A 197 -12.36 3.28 -5.20
#